data_AF-A0A924WFG2-F1
#
_entry.id   AF-A0A924WFG2-F1
#
_cell.length_a   1.000
_cell.length_b   1.000
_cell.length_c   1.000
_cell.angle_alpha   90.00
_cell.angle_beta   90.00
_cell.angle_gamma   90.00
#
_symmetry.space_group_name_H-M   'P 1'
#
loop_
_entity.id
_entity.type
_entity.pdbx_description
1 polymer ?
#
loop_
_entity_poly.entity_id
_entity_poly.type
_entity_poly.pdbx_seq_one_letter_code
_entity_poly.pdbx_strand_id
1 'polypeptide(L)'
;MKNIHLVLFCFALLLFCPKLSAQKQKPDDAEKAIKTTINRFFEGMEKGDTALLKSSCTTAMVLQTYMADKEGKMQIYTEEFADFLATVGAPGTDQYEERIKFEAIHAEKSLASVWTPYSFYINGKRSHCGTNSFQLVKTTDGWKIQYIIDTRRKQGCELEKYPISNKECPISKYRSTHHDV
;
A
#
# COMPACT_ATOMS: atom_id res chain seq x y z
N MET A 1 -49.90 -18.56 39.27
CA MET A 1 -48.43 -18.67 39.35
C MET A 1 -47.80 -19.35 38.11
N LYS A 2 -48.30 -19.13 36.88
CA LYS A 2 -47.73 -19.74 35.65
C LYS A 2 -46.91 -18.75 34.79
N ASN A 3 -46.99 -17.44 35.08
CA ASN A 3 -46.33 -16.39 34.29
C ASN A 3 -44.98 -15.93 34.88
N ILE A 4 -44.64 -16.39 36.09
CA ILE A 4 -43.37 -16.05 36.77
C ILE A 4 -42.19 -16.75 36.09
N HIS A 5 -42.36 -17.98 35.62
CA HIS A 5 -41.31 -18.72 34.91
C HIS A 5 -40.99 -18.13 33.53
N LEU A 6 -41.98 -17.55 32.82
CA LEU A 6 -41.77 -16.90 31.52
C LEU A 6 -40.97 -15.58 31.68
N VAL A 7 -41.26 -14.81 32.74
CA VAL A 7 -40.54 -13.57 33.06
C VAL A 7 -39.10 -13.86 33.50
N LEU A 8 -38.87 -14.91 34.29
CA LEU A 8 -37.53 -15.36 34.69
C LEU A 8 -36.70 -15.86 33.49
N PHE A 9 -37.32 -16.52 32.51
CA PHE A 9 -36.65 -17.00 31.30
C PHE A 9 -36.23 -15.84 30.37
N CYS A 10 -37.05 -14.79 30.23
CA CYS A 10 -36.67 -13.58 29.49
C CYS A 10 -35.57 -12.76 30.19
N PHE A 11 -35.52 -12.75 31.52
CA PHE A 11 -34.46 -12.06 32.27
C PHE A 11 -33.11 -12.80 32.17
N ALA A 12 -33.13 -14.13 32.05
CA ALA A 12 -31.92 -14.94 31.84
C ALA A 12 -31.30 -14.74 30.44
N LEU A 13 -32.10 -14.44 29.41
CA LEU A 13 -31.60 -14.22 28.05
C LEU A 13 -30.91 -12.86 27.86
N LEU A 14 -31.21 -11.86 28.69
CA LEU A 14 -30.58 -10.53 28.63
C LEU A 14 -29.17 -10.48 29.26
N LEU A 15 -28.78 -11.52 30.00
CA LEU A 15 -27.44 -11.62 30.62
C LEU A 15 -26.41 -12.33 29.74
N PHE A 16 -26.82 -12.88 28.60
CA PHE A 16 -25.91 -13.50 27.62
C PHE A 16 -25.73 -12.59 26.39
N CYS A 17 -25.39 -11.32 26.64
CA CYS A 17 -24.93 -10.44 25.57
C CYS A 17 -23.43 -10.73 25.36
N PRO A 18 -23.02 -11.43 24.28
CA PRO A 18 -21.60 -11.58 24.00
C PRO A 18 -21.03 -10.17 23.87
N LYS A 19 -20.08 -9.82 24.74
CA LYS A 19 -19.37 -8.54 24.63
C LYS A 19 -18.72 -8.52 23.26
N LEU A 20 -19.33 -7.80 22.32
CA LEU A 20 -18.75 -7.49 21.03
C LEU A 20 -17.56 -6.58 21.33
N SER A 21 -16.40 -7.19 21.57
CA SER A 21 -15.18 -6.48 21.84
C SER A 21 -14.78 -5.83 20.52
N ALA A 22 -15.07 -4.55 20.36
CA ALA A 22 -14.52 -3.74 19.29
C ALA A 22 -13.00 -3.71 19.49
N GLN A 23 -12.29 -4.65 18.89
CA GLN A 23 -10.83 -4.67 18.89
C GLN A 23 -10.36 -3.41 18.13
N LYS A 24 -9.98 -2.37 18.88
CA LYS A 24 -9.10 -1.33 18.35
C LYS A 24 -7.80 -2.02 17.97
N GLN A 25 -7.56 -2.14 16.67
CA GLN A 25 -6.30 -2.67 16.16
C GLN A 25 -5.18 -1.73 16.60
N LYS A 26 -4.14 -2.29 17.24
CA LYS A 26 -2.99 -1.49 17.66
C LYS A 26 -2.28 -0.95 16.40
N PRO A 27 -1.75 0.28 16.44
CA PRO A 27 -0.98 0.84 15.33
C PRO A 27 0.10 -0.11 14.80
N ASP A 28 0.85 -0.76 15.70
CA ASP A 28 1.91 -1.72 15.36
C ASP A 28 1.40 -2.94 14.57
N ASP A 29 0.18 -3.41 14.85
CA ASP A 29 -0.43 -4.55 14.15
C ASP A 29 -0.85 -4.15 12.72
N ALA A 30 -1.31 -2.92 12.55
CA ALA A 30 -1.66 -2.38 11.24
C ALA A 30 -0.41 -2.18 10.37
N GLU A 31 0.63 -1.55 10.92
CA GLU A 31 1.91 -1.34 10.22
C GLU A 31 2.53 -2.68 9.78
N LYS A 32 2.54 -3.69 10.66
CA LYS A 32 3.02 -5.03 10.31
C LYS A 32 2.23 -5.63 9.15
N ALA A 33 0.90 -5.57 9.18
CA ALA A 33 0.06 -6.09 8.11
C ALA A 33 0.26 -5.35 6.77
N ILE A 34 0.47 -4.03 6.81
CA ILE A 34 0.80 -3.21 5.64
C ILE A 34 2.14 -3.64 5.04
N LYS A 35 3.20 -3.74 5.87
CA LYS A 35 4.53 -4.23 5.42
C LYS A 35 4.44 -5.64 4.84
N THR A 36 3.70 -6.54 5.48
CA THR A 36 3.48 -7.89 4.95
C THR A 36 2.80 -7.88 3.59
N THR A 37 1.80 -7.01 3.38
CA THR A 37 1.11 -6.89 2.09
C THR A 37 2.06 -6.42 0.99
N ILE A 38 2.87 -5.40 1.28
CA ILE A 38 3.88 -4.89 0.33
C ILE A 38 4.96 -5.94 0.04
N ASN A 39 5.46 -6.64 1.05
CA ASN A 39 6.46 -7.68 0.85
C ASN A 39 5.92 -8.85 0.02
N ARG A 40 4.64 -9.23 0.20
CA ARG A 40 3.99 -10.25 -0.64
C ARG A 40 3.84 -9.81 -2.09
N PHE A 41 3.59 -8.53 -2.33
CA PHE A 41 3.59 -7.98 -3.68
C PHE A 41 4.97 -8.16 -4.35
N PHE A 42 6.06 -7.78 -3.67
CA PHE A 42 7.41 -7.97 -4.20
C PHE A 42 7.80 -9.45 -4.36
N GLU A 43 7.41 -10.31 -3.43
CA GLU A 43 7.58 -11.76 -3.56
C GLU A 43 6.85 -12.31 -4.80
N GLY A 44 5.65 -11.80 -5.09
CA GLY A 44 4.90 -12.13 -6.30
C GLY A 44 5.62 -11.70 -7.57
N MET A 45 6.26 -10.53 -7.57
CA MET A 45 7.08 -10.06 -8.68
C MET A 45 8.31 -10.95 -8.90
N GLU A 46 9.07 -11.23 -7.83
CA GLU A 46 10.30 -12.02 -7.89
C GLU A 46 10.03 -13.45 -8.38
N LYS A 47 8.90 -14.04 -7.97
CA LYS A 47 8.54 -15.43 -8.31
C LYS A 47 7.71 -15.57 -9.59
N GLY A 48 7.30 -14.47 -10.23
CA GLY A 48 6.33 -14.52 -11.32
C GLY A 48 4.94 -15.01 -10.88
N ASP A 49 4.61 -14.93 -9.59
CA ASP A 49 3.37 -15.45 -9.02
C ASP A 49 2.23 -14.43 -9.14
N THR A 50 1.52 -14.50 -10.28
CA THR A 50 0.39 -13.63 -10.56
C THR A 50 -0.80 -13.83 -9.61
N ALA A 51 -0.92 -15.00 -8.95
CA ALA A 51 -1.97 -15.22 -7.94
C ALA A 51 -1.63 -14.48 -6.65
N LEU A 52 -0.36 -14.50 -6.23
CA LEU A 52 0.13 -13.74 -5.10
C LEU A 52 -0.03 -12.24 -5.32
N LEU A 53 0.29 -11.75 -6.52
CA LEU A 53 0.06 -10.35 -6.91
C LEU A 53 -1.42 -9.96 -6.84
N LYS A 54 -2.32 -10.73 -7.47
CA LYS A 54 -3.77 -10.52 -7.37
C LYS A 54 -4.27 -10.52 -5.92
N SER A 55 -3.69 -11.38 -5.07
CA SER A 55 -4.06 -11.42 -3.65
C SER A 55 -3.55 -10.23 -2.84
N SER A 56 -2.55 -9.50 -3.33
CA SER A 56 -1.93 -8.37 -2.62
C SER A 56 -2.49 -7.01 -3.07
N CYS A 57 -3.20 -6.98 -4.19
CA CYS A 57 -3.72 -5.78 -4.83
C CYS A 57 -5.25 -5.75 -4.88
N THR A 58 -5.80 -4.57 -5.04
CA THR A 58 -7.20 -4.42 -5.47
C THR A 58 -7.32 -4.80 -6.95
N THR A 59 -8.53 -5.15 -7.41
CA THR A 59 -8.78 -5.46 -8.82
C THR A 59 -8.61 -4.25 -9.74
N ALA A 60 -8.76 -3.04 -9.20
CA ALA A 60 -8.63 -1.76 -9.90
C ALA A 60 -7.32 -1.04 -9.54
N MET A 61 -6.27 -1.79 -9.18
CA MET A 61 -4.96 -1.23 -8.88
C MET A 61 -4.47 -0.38 -10.06
N VAL A 62 -3.88 0.77 -9.76
CA VAL A 62 -3.20 1.62 -10.75
C VAL A 62 -1.70 1.62 -10.45
N LEU A 63 -0.90 1.34 -11.48
CA LEU A 63 0.56 1.47 -11.43
C LEU A 63 0.99 2.66 -12.29
N GLN A 64 1.82 3.52 -11.73
CA GLN A 64 2.37 4.67 -12.43
C GLN A 64 3.87 4.80 -12.19
N THR A 65 4.57 5.29 -13.22
CA THR A 65 5.98 5.64 -13.11
C THR A 65 6.18 7.07 -13.58
N TYR A 66 6.78 7.89 -12.73
CA TYR A 66 7.27 9.22 -13.08
C TYR A 66 8.75 9.15 -13.45
N MET A 67 9.04 9.21 -14.75
CA MET A 67 10.40 9.14 -15.28
C MET A 67 10.58 10.00 -16.53
N ALA A 68 11.83 10.23 -16.89
CA ALA A 68 12.17 10.92 -18.12
C ALA A 68 11.99 10.00 -19.33
N ASP A 69 11.53 10.56 -20.45
CA ASP A 69 11.55 9.90 -21.75
C ASP A 69 12.93 9.91 -22.41
N LYS A 70 12.97 9.49 -23.68
CA LYS A 70 14.18 9.47 -24.50
C LYS A 70 14.75 10.88 -24.76
N GLU A 71 13.92 11.92 -24.67
CA GLU A 71 14.28 13.33 -24.86
C GLU A 71 14.64 14.02 -23.53
N GLY A 72 14.54 13.30 -22.41
CA GLY A 72 14.82 13.81 -21.07
C GLY A 72 13.63 14.52 -20.42
N LYS A 73 12.45 14.53 -21.05
CA LYS A 73 11.26 15.18 -20.50
C LYS A 73 10.57 14.26 -19.50
N MET A 74 10.31 14.78 -18.31
CA MET A 74 9.60 14.04 -17.25
C MET A 74 8.12 13.89 -17.60
N GLN A 75 7.59 12.69 -17.45
CA GLN A 75 6.19 12.37 -17.67
C GLN A 75 5.73 11.19 -16.82
N ILE A 76 4.40 11.01 -16.72
CA ILE A 76 3.77 9.90 -16.00
C ILE A 76 3.38 8.83 -17.02
N TYR A 77 3.91 7.63 -16.83
CA TYR A 77 3.48 6.43 -17.54
C TYR A 77 2.51 5.67 -16.65
N THR A 78 1.36 5.28 -17.18
CA THR A 78 0.37 4.47 -16.47
C THR A 78 0.35 3.08 -17.08
N GLU A 79 0.39 2.06 -16.24
CA GLU A 79 0.30 0.65 -16.63
C GLU A 79 -0.96 0.04 -16.04
N GLU A 80 -1.74 -0.65 -16.89
CA GLU A 80 -2.92 -1.39 -16.45
C GLU A 80 -2.50 -2.64 -15.69
N PHE A 81 -3.22 -2.96 -14.61
CA PHE A 81 -2.82 -4.09 -13.74
C PHE A 81 -2.80 -5.44 -14.48
N ALA A 82 -3.66 -5.62 -15.49
CA ALA A 82 -3.66 -6.83 -16.31
C ALA A 82 -2.36 -6.98 -17.13
N ASP A 83 -1.85 -5.89 -17.71
CA ASP A 83 -0.62 -5.88 -18.50
C ASP A 83 0.61 -6.08 -17.61
N PHE A 84 0.59 -5.48 -16.41
CA PHE A 84 1.61 -5.73 -15.39
C PHE A 84 1.68 -7.21 -15.01
N LEU A 85 0.53 -7.84 -14.74
CA LEU A 85 0.45 -9.27 -14.42
C LEU A 85 0.95 -10.15 -15.57
N ALA A 86 0.63 -9.80 -16.82
CA ALA A 86 1.10 -10.50 -18.01
C ALA A 86 2.62 -10.41 -18.14
N THR A 87 3.19 -9.23 -17.88
CA THR A 87 4.64 -8.98 -17.92
C THR A 87 5.37 -9.77 -16.84
N VAL A 88 4.89 -9.74 -15.59
CA VAL A 88 5.50 -10.48 -14.47
C VAL A 88 5.37 -12.00 -14.64
N GLY A 89 4.22 -12.47 -15.13
CA GLY A 89 3.97 -13.90 -15.33
C GLY A 89 4.62 -14.49 -16.59
N ALA A 90 5.23 -13.65 -17.44
CA ALA A 90 5.86 -14.12 -18.66
C ALA A 90 7.12 -14.94 -18.33
N PRO A 91 7.34 -16.09 -19.01
CA PRO A 91 8.58 -16.84 -18.86
C PRO A 91 9.79 -15.99 -19.25
N GLY A 92 10.79 -15.94 -18.38
CA GLY A 92 12.04 -15.21 -18.60
C GLY A 92 13.22 -15.92 -17.96
N THR A 93 14.43 -15.63 -18.46
CA THR A 93 15.68 -16.11 -17.86
C THR A 93 16.29 -15.10 -16.89
N ASP A 94 15.84 -13.85 -16.96
CA ASP A 94 16.30 -12.77 -16.10
C ASP A 94 15.69 -12.90 -14.70
N GLN A 95 16.53 -12.72 -13.68
CA GLN A 95 16.12 -12.63 -12.29
C GLN A 95 15.98 -11.16 -11.91
N TYR A 96 14.75 -10.76 -11.57
CA TYR A 96 14.43 -9.41 -11.13
C TYR A 96 14.34 -9.37 -9.61
N GLU A 97 15.06 -8.43 -9.00
CA GLU A 97 15.03 -8.24 -7.54
C GLU A 97 14.91 -6.74 -7.23
N GLU A 98 13.86 -6.37 -6.49
CA GLU A 98 13.70 -5.02 -5.96
C GLU A 98 13.93 -5.00 -4.45
N ARG A 99 14.98 -4.31 -4.02
CA ARG A 99 15.33 -4.16 -2.60
C ARG A 99 14.79 -2.84 -2.09
N ILE A 100 13.81 -2.90 -1.19
CA ILE A 100 13.15 -1.72 -0.62
C ILE A 100 13.59 -1.40 0.81
N LYS A 101 13.40 -0.15 1.22
CA LYS A 101 13.46 0.29 2.62
C LYS A 101 12.16 0.98 2.99
N PHE A 102 11.50 0.57 4.07
CA PHE A 102 10.34 1.30 4.61
C PHE A 102 10.84 2.56 5.34
N GLU A 103 10.63 3.74 4.74
CA GLU A 103 11.08 5.01 5.31
C GLU A 103 9.98 5.73 6.09
N ALA A 104 8.77 5.77 5.54
CA ALA A 104 7.62 6.37 6.20
C ALA A 104 6.37 5.53 5.96
N ILE A 105 5.59 5.33 7.02
CA ILE A 105 4.27 4.67 6.97
C ILE A 105 3.30 5.57 7.73
N HIS A 106 2.28 6.04 7.03
CA HIS A 106 1.15 6.75 7.62
C HIS A 106 -0.09 5.91 7.41
N ALA A 107 -0.75 5.50 8.49
CA ALA A 107 -1.92 4.67 8.43
C ALA A 107 -3.00 5.15 9.38
N GLU A 108 -4.24 5.03 8.94
CA GLU A 108 -5.42 5.06 9.78
C GLU A 108 -6.11 3.67 9.76
N LYS A 109 -7.36 3.59 10.18
CA LYS A 109 -8.15 2.35 10.26
C LYS A 109 -8.24 1.60 8.91
N SER A 110 -8.41 2.31 7.80
CA SER A 110 -8.74 1.74 6.49
C SER A 110 -7.90 2.20 5.30
N LEU A 111 -7.03 3.18 5.47
CA LEU A 111 -6.16 3.77 4.46
C LEU A 111 -4.72 3.86 5.00
N ALA A 112 -3.76 3.56 4.13
CA ALA A 112 -2.35 3.73 4.44
C ALA A 112 -1.57 4.28 3.24
N SER A 113 -0.61 5.15 3.53
CA SER A 113 0.38 5.66 2.59
C SER A 113 1.77 5.19 3.03
N VAL A 114 2.55 4.64 2.11
CA VAL A 114 3.88 4.09 2.42
C VAL A 114 4.92 4.61 1.43
N TRP A 115 6.02 5.14 1.96
CA TRP A 115 7.16 5.62 1.19
C TRP A 115 8.30 4.61 1.27
N THR A 116 8.72 4.07 0.13
CA THR A 116 9.82 3.08 0.08
C THR A 116 10.86 3.41 -0.99
N PRO A 117 12.01 4.01 -0.62
CA PRO A 117 13.17 4.01 -1.49
C PRO A 117 13.56 2.59 -1.88
N TYR A 118 14.04 2.40 -3.12
CA TYR A 118 14.39 1.09 -3.63
C TYR A 118 15.64 1.10 -4.52
N SER A 119 16.27 -0.07 -4.64
CA SER A 119 17.24 -0.39 -5.69
C SER A 119 16.80 -1.64 -6.45
N PHE A 120 16.78 -1.55 -7.78
CA PHE A 120 16.34 -2.62 -8.67
C PHE A 120 17.53 -3.30 -9.34
N TYR A 121 17.52 -4.62 -9.33
CA TYR A 121 18.59 -5.48 -9.84
C TYR A 121 18.05 -6.43 -10.90
N ILE A 122 18.88 -6.67 -11.92
CA ILE A 122 18.66 -7.68 -12.95
C ILE A 122 19.87 -8.60 -12.95
N ASN A 123 19.66 -9.89 -12.70
CA ASN A 123 20.73 -10.89 -12.61
C ASN A 123 21.85 -10.47 -11.62
N GLY A 124 21.45 -9.93 -10.47
CA GLY A 124 22.35 -9.43 -9.43
C GLY A 124 23.06 -8.10 -9.75
N LYS A 125 22.88 -7.51 -10.94
CA LYS A 125 23.45 -6.22 -11.31
C LYS A 125 22.43 -5.10 -11.13
N ARG A 126 22.81 -4.03 -10.44
CA ARG A 126 21.94 -2.86 -10.24
C ARG A 126 21.61 -2.22 -11.60
N SER A 127 20.32 -2.11 -11.90
CA SER A 127 19.80 -1.49 -13.12
C SER A 127 19.43 -0.02 -12.87
N HIS A 128 18.57 0.23 -11.88
CA HIS A 128 18.11 1.56 -11.51
C HIS A 128 17.68 1.60 -10.06
N CYS A 129 17.25 2.76 -9.59
CA CYS A 129 16.71 2.98 -8.27
C CYS A 129 15.63 4.05 -8.32
N GLY A 130 14.97 4.24 -7.20
CA GLY A 130 14.09 5.37 -7.01
C GLY A 130 13.31 5.23 -5.73
N THR A 131 12.03 5.58 -5.79
CA THR A 131 11.15 5.52 -4.64
C THR A 131 9.75 5.20 -5.08
N ASN A 132 9.14 4.21 -4.41
CA ASN A 132 7.73 3.90 -4.53
C ASN A 132 6.94 4.68 -3.49
N SER A 133 5.77 5.16 -3.90
CA SER A 133 4.71 5.65 -3.03
C SER A 133 3.51 4.73 -3.18
N PHE A 134 3.19 3.98 -2.14
CA PHE A 134 2.04 3.09 -2.10
C PHE A 134 0.86 3.74 -1.41
N GLN A 135 -0.33 3.54 -1.96
CA GLN A 135 -1.60 3.71 -1.24
C GLN A 135 -2.27 2.35 -1.08
N LEU A 136 -2.57 1.97 0.16
CA LEU A 136 -3.24 0.73 0.52
C LEU A 136 -4.59 1.02 1.16
N VAL A 137 -5.55 0.14 0.89
CA VAL A 137 -6.87 0.17 1.51
C VAL A 137 -7.14 -1.13 2.26
N LYS A 138 -7.87 -1.06 3.36
CA LYS A 138 -8.30 -2.22 4.14
C LYS A 138 -9.64 -2.71 3.64
N THR A 139 -9.64 -3.90 3.04
CA THR A 139 -10.84 -4.60 2.55
C THR A 139 -11.32 -5.63 3.59
N THR A 140 -12.44 -6.30 3.31
CA THR A 140 -12.88 -7.47 4.09
C THR A 140 -11.86 -8.60 4.11
N ASP A 141 -11.03 -8.69 3.05
CA ASP A 141 -10.01 -9.72 2.87
C ASP A 141 -8.62 -9.26 3.38
N GLY A 142 -8.57 -8.15 4.12
CA GLY A 142 -7.35 -7.54 4.63
C GLY A 142 -6.84 -6.36 3.79
N TRP A 143 -5.61 -5.93 4.07
CA TRP A 143 -4.97 -4.83 3.35
C TRP A 143 -4.68 -5.22 1.90
N LYS A 144 -4.90 -4.29 0.98
CA LYS A 144 -4.65 -4.42 -0.45
C LYS A 144 -4.01 -3.15 -0.99
N ILE A 145 -3.10 -3.27 -1.94
CA ILE A 145 -2.53 -2.12 -2.64
C ILE A 145 -3.52 -1.62 -3.70
N GLN A 146 -3.85 -0.34 -3.65
CA GLN A 146 -4.75 0.33 -4.59
C GLN A 146 -3.99 1.18 -5.61
N TYR A 147 -2.89 1.80 -5.20
CA TYR A 147 -2.12 2.67 -6.08
C TYR A 147 -0.63 2.59 -5.77
N ILE A 148 0.17 2.57 -6.82
CA ILE A 148 1.62 2.70 -6.76
C ILE A 148 2.01 3.80 -7.75
N ILE A 149 2.80 4.77 -7.28
CA ILE A 149 3.60 5.60 -8.17
C ILE A 149 5.07 5.52 -7.79
N ASP A 150 5.92 5.24 -8.77
CA ASP A 150 7.36 5.17 -8.57
C ASP A 150 8.13 6.21 -9.37
N THR A 151 9.35 6.51 -8.93
CA THR A 151 10.33 7.26 -9.74
C THR A 151 11.45 6.33 -10.18
N ARG A 152 12.07 6.59 -11.34
CA ARG A 152 13.20 5.78 -11.85
C ARG A 152 14.41 6.62 -12.22
N ARG A 153 15.58 6.21 -11.76
CA ARG A 153 16.86 6.90 -11.96
C ARG A 153 17.99 5.87 -12.15
N LYS A 154 18.90 6.13 -13.09
CA LYS A 154 20.10 5.28 -13.28
C LYS A 154 21.26 5.65 -12.34
N GLN A 155 21.31 6.92 -11.94
CA GLN A 155 22.36 7.52 -11.09
C GLN A 155 21.75 8.08 -9.79
N GLY A 156 22.59 8.43 -8.82
CA GLY A 156 22.13 9.01 -7.55
C GLY A 156 21.33 8.03 -6.69
N CYS A 157 21.74 6.75 -6.71
CA CYS A 157 21.07 5.66 -5.99
C CYS A 157 21.58 5.46 -4.56
N GLU A 158 22.35 6.42 -4.06
CA GLU A 158 22.67 6.50 -2.65
C GLU A 158 21.37 6.78 -1.90
N LEU A 159 21.02 5.92 -0.94
CA LEU A 159 19.84 6.08 -0.08
C LEU A 159 19.99 7.27 0.90
N GLU A 160 20.87 8.22 0.61
CA GLU A 160 21.11 9.40 1.43
C GLU A 160 20.11 10.50 1.08
N LYS A 161 19.15 10.64 2.00
CA LYS A 161 18.43 11.85 2.41
C LYS A 161 18.45 12.97 1.37
N TYR A 162 17.41 13.03 0.54
CA TYR A 162 16.99 14.31 -0.04
C TYR A 162 16.78 15.29 1.12
N PRO A 163 17.53 16.41 1.21
CA PRO A 163 17.18 17.45 2.16
C PRO A 163 15.86 18.04 1.67
N ILE A 164 14.76 17.64 2.30
CA ILE A 164 13.51 18.39 2.21
C ILE A 164 13.87 19.79 2.72
N SER A 165 14.06 20.73 1.81
CA SER A 165 14.20 22.14 2.17
C SER A 165 12.91 22.49 2.92
N ASN A 166 12.99 22.78 4.21
CA ASN A 166 11.89 23.22 5.07
C ASN A 166 11.37 24.61 4.65
N LYS A 167 11.06 24.81 3.37
CA LYS A 167 10.24 25.93 2.94
C LYS A 167 8.83 25.54 3.31
N GLU A 168 8.34 26.12 4.40
CA GLU A 168 6.95 25.99 4.85
C GLU A 168 6.01 26.06 3.64
N CYS A 169 5.16 25.05 3.49
CA CYS A 169 4.04 25.14 2.59
C CYS A 169 3.21 26.36 3.03
N PRO A 170 2.94 27.35 2.17
CA PRO A 170 2.15 28.51 2.55
C PRO A 170 0.66 28.13 2.59
N ILE A 171 0.27 27.33 3.59
CA ILE A 171 -1.12 26.90 3.83
C ILE A 171 -1.97 28.09 4.31
N SER A 172 -1.36 29.23 4.67
CA SER A 172 -2.07 30.41 5.17
C SER A 172 -2.93 31.15 4.12
N LYS A 173 -2.87 30.79 2.83
CA LYS A 173 -3.68 31.43 1.78
C LYS A 173 -4.95 30.67 1.37
N TYR A 174 -5.19 29.45 1.88
CA TYR A 174 -6.35 28.64 1.49
C TYR A 174 -7.41 28.52 2.60
N ARG A 175 -7.67 29.64 3.31
CA ARG A 175 -8.81 29.75 4.22
C ARG A 175 -9.86 30.66 3.59
N SER A 176 -11.10 30.17 3.56
CA SER A 176 -12.33 30.82 3.09
C SER A 176 -12.62 30.70 1.58
N THR A 177 -13.33 29.66 1.21
CA THR A 177 -14.76 29.67 0.80
C THR A 177 -15.20 28.21 0.67
N HIS A 178 -16.50 27.94 0.64
CA HIS A 178 -17.18 26.63 0.88
C HIS A 178 -17.60 26.45 2.34
N HIS A 179 -18.60 27.28 2.67
CA HIS A 179 -19.72 26.90 3.51
C HIS A 179 -20.38 25.62 2.97
N ASP A 180 -20.78 24.76 3.90
CA ASP A 180 -21.99 23.95 3.90
C ASP A 180 -22.43 23.29 2.58
N VAL A 181 -22.15 21.98 2.48
CA VAL A 181 -23.10 20.95 2.01
C VAL A 181 -22.90 19.69 2.83
#